data_AF-A0A815T3B6-F1
#
_entry.id   AF-A0A815T3B6-F1
#
_cell.length_a   1.000
_cell.length_b   1.000
_cell.length_c   1.000
_cell.angle_alpha   90.00
_cell.angle_beta   90.00
_cell.angle_gamma   90.00
#
_symmetry.space_group_name_H-M   'P 1'
#
loop_
_entity.id
_entity.type
_entity.pdbx_description
1 polymer ?
#
loop_
_entity_poly.entity_id
_entity_poly.type
_entity_poly.pdbx_seq_one_letter_code
_entity_poly.pdbx_strand_id
1 'polypeptide(L)'
;MIRTIEKTEDAPSRKRFLQLTNSYSNTLYCPCSNHAITYSTFVTTQVNFHQVCSSEFIEQTWIDKLFTNENISIESTEDFRVTLSFF
;
A
#
# COMPACT_ATOMS: atom_id res chain seq x y z
N MET A 1 26.03 -36.47 -35.41
CA MET A 1 26.15 -35.28 -34.53
C MET A 1 24.76 -34.69 -34.36
N ILE A 2 24.27 -34.56 -33.13
CA ILE A 2 23.03 -33.83 -32.83
C ILE A 2 23.43 -32.37 -32.59
N ARG A 3 22.81 -31.42 -33.28
CA ARG A 3 23.03 -29.99 -33.06
C ARG A 3 21.93 -29.45 -32.16
N THR A 4 22.32 -28.80 -31.06
CA THR A 4 21.41 -28.01 -30.23
C THR A 4 21.27 -26.63 -30.85
N ILE A 5 20.06 -26.09 -30.86
CA ILE A 5 19.77 -24.73 -31.35
C ILE A 5 19.19 -23.96 -30.17
N GLU A 6 19.76 -22.80 -29.88
CA GLU A 6 19.22 -21.87 -28.89
C GLU A 6 18.12 -21.01 -29.53
N LYS A 7 17.03 -20.80 -28.79
CA LYS A 7 15.90 -19.98 -29.25
C LYS A 7 15.43 -19.07 -28.13
N THR A 8 15.39 -17.77 -28.43
CA THR A 8 14.86 -16.73 -27.54
C THR A 8 13.41 -16.40 -27.94
N GLU A 9 12.56 -16.16 -26.94
CA GLU A 9 11.16 -15.76 -27.13
C GLU A 9 10.83 -14.64 -26.14
N ASP A 10 10.52 -13.46 -26.65
CA ASP A 10 10.23 -12.28 -25.81
C ASP A 10 8.76 -12.28 -25.35
N ALA A 11 8.56 -12.07 -24.04
CA ALA A 11 7.25 -11.94 -23.40
C ALA A 11 6.22 -13.03 -23.83
N PRO A 12 6.52 -14.34 -23.67
CA PRO A 12 5.61 -15.40 -24.05
C PRO A 12 4.29 -15.34 -23.25
N SER A 13 3.18 -15.72 -23.88
CA SER A 13 1.91 -15.89 -23.17
C SER A 13 2.05 -16.94 -22.06
N ARG A 14 1.23 -16.86 -21.00
CA ARG A 14 1.23 -17.86 -19.91
C ARG A 14 1.11 -19.30 -20.43
N LYS A 15 0.21 -19.54 -21.38
CA LYS A 15 0.03 -20.87 -21.99
C LYS A 15 1.31 -21.35 -22.66
N ARG A 16 1.97 -20.47 -23.41
CA ARG A 16 3.20 -20.77 -24.14
C ARG A 16 4.38 -21.01 -23.20
N PHE A 17 4.51 -20.19 -22.16
CA PHE A 17 5.48 -20.39 -21.09
C PHE A 17 5.31 -21.77 -20.44
N LEU A 18 4.09 -22.14 -20.04
CA LEU A 18 3.82 -23.45 -19.44
C LEU A 18 4.17 -24.62 -20.38
N GLN A 19 3.89 -24.48 -21.67
CA GLN A 19 4.29 -25.48 -22.67
C GLN A 19 5.81 -25.63 -22.74
N LEU A 20 6.55 -24.51 -22.80
CA LEU A 20 8.01 -24.52 -22.84
C LEU A 20 8.61 -25.12 -21.57
N THR A 21 8.07 -24.79 -20.39
CA THR A 21 8.49 -25.35 -19.12
C THR A 21 8.28 -26.87 -19.09
N ASN A 22 7.17 -27.38 -19.63
CA ASN A 22 6.92 -28.82 -19.69
C ASN A 22 7.83 -29.55 -20.68
N SER A 23 8.20 -28.92 -21.80
CA SER A 23 9.01 -29.55 -22.85
C SER A 23 10.52 -29.40 -22.65
N TYR A 24 10.96 -28.35 -21.95
CA TYR A 24 12.37 -27.94 -21.87
C TYR A 24 12.79 -27.54 -20.45
N SER A 25 12.18 -28.11 -19.41
CA SER A 25 12.41 -27.73 -18.00
C SER A 25 13.89 -27.60 -17.60
N ASN A 26 14.75 -28.48 -18.12
CA ASN A 26 16.18 -28.53 -17.79
C ASN A 26 17.04 -27.52 -18.56
N THR A 27 16.52 -26.95 -19.65
CA THR A 27 17.27 -26.04 -20.53
C THR A 27 16.60 -24.68 -20.69
N LEU A 28 15.40 -24.50 -20.16
CA LEU A 28 14.67 -23.24 -20.18
C LEU A 28 15.32 -22.27 -19.19
N TYR A 29 15.77 -21.13 -19.70
CA TYR A 29 16.31 -20.05 -18.91
C TYR A 29 15.46 -18.78 -19.09
N CYS A 30 15.07 -18.17 -17.97
CA CYS A 30 14.33 -16.91 -17.97
C CYS A 30 15.16 -15.86 -17.23
N PRO A 31 15.81 -14.92 -17.95
CA PRO A 31 16.48 -13.81 -17.29
C PRO A 31 15.43 -12.89 -16.65
N CYS A 32 15.59 -12.58 -15.37
CA CYS A 32 14.82 -11.52 -14.73
C CYS A 32 15.28 -10.17 -15.28
N SER A 33 14.45 -9.52 -16.10
CA SER A 33 14.74 -8.17 -16.62
C SER A 33 14.35 -7.07 -15.63
N ASN A 34 13.35 -7.29 -14.78
CA ASN A 34 12.85 -6.32 -13.81
C ASN A 34 13.12 -6.78 -12.37
N HIS A 35 14.10 -6.16 -11.73
CA HIS A 35 14.45 -6.42 -10.33
C HIS A 35 13.50 -5.74 -9.35
N ALA A 36 12.80 -4.69 -9.79
CA ALA A 36 11.80 -3.98 -9.01
C ALA A 36 10.68 -3.52 -9.95
N ILE A 37 9.46 -3.46 -9.41
CA ILE A 37 8.30 -2.86 -10.07
C ILE A 37 7.83 -1.73 -9.17
N THR A 38 7.64 -0.55 -9.75
CA THR A 38 7.12 0.61 -9.01
C THR A 38 5.74 0.30 -8.45
N TYR A 39 5.50 0.60 -7.17
CA TYR A 39 4.19 0.35 -6.53
C TYR A 39 3.03 1.03 -7.28
N SER A 40 3.28 2.19 -7.88
CA SER A 40 2.34 2.92 -8.74
C SER A 40 1.82 2.12 -9.94
N THR A 41 2.54 1.06 -10.35
CA THR A 41 2.09 0.14 -11.41
C THR A 41 0.87 -0.68 -10.97
N PHE A 42 0.71 -0.92 -9.67
CA PHE A 42 -0.39 -1.73 -9.14
C PHE A 42 -1.47 -0.89 -8.49
N VAL A 43 -1.10 0.23 -7.86
CA VAL A 43 -2.02 1.06 -7.08
C VAL A 43 -1.80 2.52 -7.41
N THR A 44 -2.88 3.20 -7.80
CA THR A 44 -2.92 4.66 -7.90
C THR A 44 -3.90 5.20 -6.88
N THR A 45 -3.41 5.95 -5.90
CA THR A 45 -4.24 6.61 -4.89
C THR A 45 -4.46 8.06 -5.25
N GLN A 46 -5.72 8.43 -5.52
CA GLN A 46 -6.15 9.81 -5.61
C GLN A 46 -6.88 10.15 -4.31
N VAL A 47 -6.19 10.82 -3.39
CA VAL A 47 -6.78 11.19 -2.10
C VAL A 47 -7.57 12.47 -2.28
N ASN A 48 -8.88 12.40 -2.08
CA ASN A 48 -9.75 13.56 -1.97
C ASN A 48 -10.10 13.75 -0.50
N PHE A 49 -9.60 14.82 0.10
CA PHE A 49 -9.95 15.18 1.46
C PHE A 49 -11.25 15.98 1.45
N HIS A 50 -12.26 15.50 2.17
CA HIS A 50 -13.45 16.29 2.48
C HIS A 50 -13.23 17.01 3.80
N GLN A 51 -13.66 18.28 3.87
CA GLN A 51 -13.78 18.95 5.16
C GLN A 51 -14.68 18.12 6.06
N VAL A 52 -14.34 18.07 7.35
CA VAL A 52 -15.21 17.46 8.34
C VAL A 52 -16.42 18.38 8.49
N CYS A 53 -17.50 18.09 7.76
CA CYS A 53 -18.69 18.96 7.73
C CYS A 53 -19.61 18.79 8.95
N SER A 54 -19.44 17.68 9.69
CA SER A 54 -20.22 17.37 10.88
C SER A 54 -19.32 16.62 11.86
N SER A 55 -18.81 17.35 12.84
CA SER A 55 -18.10 16.79 13.99
C SER A 55 -18.16 17.80 15.11
N GLU A 56 -18.39 17.34 16.34
CA GLU A 56 -18.34 18.20 17.51
C GLU A 56 -16.95 18.88 17.65
N PHE A 57 -15.89 18.30 17.08
CA PHE A 57 -14.53 18.87 17.11
C PHE A 57 -14.34 20.13 16.27
N ILE A 58 -15.25 20.40 15.32
CA ILE A 58 -15.23 21.64 14.53
C ILE A 58 -16.18 22.70 15.11
N GLU A 59 -16.91 22.39 16.19
CA GLU A 59 -17.78 23.36 16.84
C GLU A 59 -16.96 24.37 17.65
N GLN A 60 -17.38 25.64 17.61
CA GLN A 60 -16.69 26.72 18.34
C GLN A 60 -16.63 26.43 19.86
N THR A 61 -17.66 25.79 20.40
CA THR A 61 -17.72 25.34 21.80
C THR A 61 -16.57 24.39 22.16
N TRP A 62 -16.18 23.52 21.24
CA TRP A 62 -15.10 22.56 21.44
C TRP A 62 -13.73 23.22 21.22
N ILE A 63 -13.63 24.09 20.21
CA ILE A 63 -12.42 24.89 19.95
C ILE A 63 -12.12 25.80 21.14
N ASP A 64 -13.11 26.49 21.68
CA ASP A 64 -12.95 27.38 22.83
C ASP A 64 -12.40 26.58 24.02
N LYS A 65 -12.97 25.42 24.34
CA LYS A 65 -12.48 24.53 25.40
C LYS A 65 -11.02 24.11 25.26
N LEU A 66 -10.49 23.99 24.04
CA LEU A 66 -9.07 23.67 23.83
C LEU A 66 -8.15 24.85 24.14
N PHE A 67 -8.62 26.09 23.98
CA PHE A 67 -7.79 27.29 24.04
C PHE A 67 -8.13 28.23 25.20
N THR A 68 -9.15 27.92 26.03
CA THR A 68 -9.37 28.64 27.29
C THR A 68 -8.20 28.36 28.24
N ASN A 69 -7.34 29.37 28.43
CA ASN A 69 -6.25 29.39 29.41
C ASN A 69 -6.77 29.55 30.85
N GLU A 70 -7.74 28.73 31.26
CA GLU A 70 -7.97 28.51 32.68
C GLU A 70 -7.24 27.23 33.02
N ASN A 71 -6.15 27.33 33.79
CA ASN A 71 -5.38 26.23 34.38
C ASN A 71 -6.10 24.89 34.23
N ILE A 72 -5.93 24.24 33.07
CA ILE A 72 -6.48 22.92 32.84
C ILE A 72 -5.53 22.06 33.66
N SER A 73 -5.82 21.94 34.96
CA SER A 73 -5.47 20.75 35.70
C SER A 73 -5.97 19.63 34.81
N ILE A 74 -5.02 18.99 34.15
CA ILE A 74 -5.23 17.80 33.37
C ILE A 74 -5.76 16.77 34.38
N GLU A 75 -7.05 16.81 34.70
CA GLU A 75 -7.78 15.62 35.12
C GLU A 75 -7.98 14.82 33.84
N SER A 76 -6.86 14.23 33.37
CA SER A 76 -6.75 13.31 32.24
C SER A 76 -7.61 12.06 32.38
N THR A 77 -8.39 11.96 33.45
CA THR A 77 -9.22 10.80 33.76
C THR A 77 -10.53 10.79 32.98
N GLU A 78 -11.01 11.94 32.48
CA GLU A 78 -12.26 12.00 31.69
C GLU A 78 -12.08 12.30 30.19
N ASP A 79 -10.86 12.61 29.74
CA ASP A 79 -10.60 12.70 28.29
C ASP A 79 -10.49 11.30 27.68
N PHE A 80 -11.55 10.86 26.99
CA PHE A 80 -11.61 9.58 26.31
C PHE A 80 -10.45 9.36 25.30
N ARG A 81 -9.80 10.42 24.80
CA ARG A 81 -8.61 10.31 23.93
C ARG A 81 -7.38 9.86 24.69
N VAL A 82 -7.29 10.22 25.98
CA VAL A 82 -6.30 9.65 26.89
C VAL A 82 -6.71 8.23 27.25
N THR A 83 -7.99 7.97 27.58
CA THR A 83 -8.46 6.65 28.02
C THR A 83 -8.39 5.56 26.94
N LEU A 84 -8.63 5.89 25.67
CA LEU A 84 -8.55 4.95 24.53
C LEU A 84 -7.12 4.73 24.02
N SER A 85 -6.15 5.53 24.47
CA SER A 85 -4.73 5.33 24.14
C SER A 85 -4.01 4.32 25.05
N PHE A 86 -4.71 3.78 26.06
CA PHE A 86 -4.20 2.77 27.01
C PHE A 86 -4.77 1.35 26.79
N PHE A 87 -5.40 1.09 25.65
CA PHE A 87 -5.76 -0.27 25.19
C PHE A 87 -5.06 -0.61 23.88
#